data_AF-A0A5E5PLK3-F1
#
_entry.id   AF-A0A5E5PLK3-F1
#
_cell.length_a   1.000
_cell.length_b   1.000
_cell.length_c   1.000
_cell.angle_alpha   90.00
_cell.angle_beta   90.00
_cell.angle_gamma   90.00
#
_symmetry.space_group_name_H-M   'P 1'
#
loop_
_entity.id
_entity.type
_entity.pdbx_description
1 polymer ?
#
loop_
_entity_poly.entity_id
_entity_poly.type
_entity_poly.pdbx_seq_one_letter_code
_entity_poly.pdbx_strand_id
1 'polypeptide(L)'
;MTYFKQLTGNKLPKKEVFTIKNKKTGKIHTGIIYKSVDKNGNNFALRNLSSSKVNNGTTERWTIDVPKEFLGIRKGKEIKFK
;
A
#
# COMPACT_ATOMS: atom_id res chain seq x y z
N MET A 1 -12.58 -0.11 -0.01
CA MET A 1 -12.36 0.98 -0.99
C MET A 1 -12.78 2.37 -0.51
N THR A 2 -13.88 2.54 0.24
CA THR A 2 -14.35 3.85 0.73
C THR A 2 -13.27 4.67 1.44
N TYR A 3 -12.46 4.01 2.28
CA TYR A 3 -11.34 4.62 2.99
C TYR A 3 -10.27 5.23 2.07
N PHE A 4 -10.00 4.60 0.92
CA PHE A 4 -9.02 5.12 -0.04
C PHE A 4 -9.50 6.42 -0.69
N LYS A 5 -10.78 6.47 -1.06
CA LYS A 5 -11.41 7.67 -1.60
C LYS A 5 -11.49 8.78 -0.55
N GLN A 6 -11.78 8.45 0.71
CA GLN A 6 -11.79 9.43 1.80
C GLN A 6 -10.41 10.02 2.06
N LEU A 7 -9.34 9.22 1.98
CA LEU A 7 -7.97 9.68 2.20
C LEU A 7 -7.41 10.49 1.04
N THR A 8 -7.63 10.05 -0.19
CA THR A 8 -6.98 10.64 -1.38
C THR A 8 -7.87 11.64 -2.13
N GLY A 9 -9.18 11.63 -1.88
CA GLY A 9 -10.18 12.33 -2.70
C GLY A 9 -10.47 11.66 -4.04
N ASN A 10 -9.71 10.63 -4.41
CA ASN A 10 -9.74 10.01 -5.73
C ASN A 10 -10.55 8.72 -5.75
N LYS A 11 -11.19 8.41 -6.89
CA LYS A 11 -11.67 7.05 -7.16
C LYS A 11 -10.49 6.09 -7.22
N LEU A 12 -10.75 4.80 -7.01
CA LEU A 12 -9.71 3.79 -7.14
C LEU A 12 -9.11 3.86 -8.56
N PRO A 13 -7.80 4.07 -8.71
CA PRO A 13 -7.14 4.16 -10.01
C PRO A 13 -7.05 2.79 -10.68
N LYS A 14 -6.43 2.72 -11.86
CA LYS A 14 -6.23 1.45 -12.57
C LYS A 14 -5.39 0.50 -11.70
N LYS A 15 -5.79 -0.78 -11.69
CA LYS A 15 -5.02 -1.83 -11.01
C LYS A 15 -3.67 -2.02 -11.72
N GLU A 16 -2.60 -2.09 -10.95
CA GLU A 16 -1.26 -2.45 -11.39
C GLU A 16 -0.83 -3.75 -10.69
N VAL A 17 0.12 -4.45 -11.30
CA VAL A 17 0.77 -5.62 -10.72
C VAL A 17 2.14 -5.22 -10.21
N PHE A 18 2.52 -5.73 -9.04
CA PHE A 18 3.86 -5.55 -8.50
C PHE A 18 4.39 -6.87 -7.93
N THR A 19 5.70 -6.95 -7.76
CA THR A 19 6.35 -8.13 -7.19
C THR A 19 7.18 -7.77 -5.97
N ILE A 20 7.21 -8.67 -5.00
CA ILE A 20 8.09 -8.60 -3.83
C ILE A 20 8.90 -9.89 -3.78
N LYS A 21 10.22 -9.76 -3.71
CA LYS A 21 11.11 -10.89 -3.43
C LYS A 21 11.21 -11.10 -1.91
N ASN A 22 10.88 -12.30 -1.45
CA ASN A 22 11.11 -12.71 -0.07
C ASN A 22 12.61 -12.72 0.21
N LYS A 23 13.06 -11.97 1.22
CA LYS A 23 14.50 -11.86 1.52
C LYS A 23 15.10 -13.14 2.12
N LYS A 24 14.28 -13.95 2.79
CA LYS A 24 14.72 -15.21 3.43
C LYS A 24 14.76 -16.38 2.45
N THR A 25 13.70 -16.53 1.65
CA THR A 25 13.53 -17.70 0.77
C THR A 25 13.86 -17.42 -0.70
N GLY A 26 14.02 -16.15 -1.09
CA GLY A 26 14.23 -15.75 -2.48
C GLY A 26 12.98 -15.84 -3.38
N LYS A 27 11.87 -16.39 -2.88
CA LYS A 27 10.61 -16.56 -3.62
C LYS A 27 10.04 -15.20 -4.04
N ILE A 28 9.58 -15.11 -5.29
CA ILE A 28 8.89 -13.93 -5.81
C ILE A 28 7.39 -14.08 -5.54
N HIS A 29 6.80 -13.06 -4.93
CA HIS A 29 5.37 -12.95 -4.69
C HIS A 29 4.81 -11.83 -5.54
N THR A 30 3.71 -12.11 -6.24
CA THR A 30 3.01 -11.13 -7.08
C THR A 30 1.79 -10.61 -6.34
N GLY A 31 1.59 -9.29 -6.37
CA GLY A 31 0.45 -8.63 -5.74
C GLY A 31 -0.18 -7.58 -6.65
N ILE A 32 -1.29 -7.02 -6.17
CA ILE A 32 -2.03 -5.93 -6.80
C ILE A 32 -1.73 -4.63 -6.04
N ILE A 33 -1.45 -3.57 -6.79
CA ILE A 33 -1.26 -2.22 -6.26
C ILE A 33 -2.14 -1.21 -7.01
N TYR A 34 -2.62 -0.20 -6.28
CA TYR A 34 -3.29 0.98 -6.79
C TYR A 34 -2.53 2.21 -6.30
N LYS A 35 -2.00 3.01 -7.22
CA LYS A 35 -1.23 4.22 -6.91
C LYS A 35 -2.05 5.47 -7.21
N SER A 36 -2.09 6.41 -6.28
CA SER A 36 -2.80 7.67 -6.47
C SER A 36 -2.01 8.82 -5.86
N VAL A 37 -2.18 10.00 -6.44
CA VAL A 37 -1.63 11.25 -5.93
C VAL A 37 -2.81 12.13 -5.52
N ASP A 38 -2.81 12.61 -4.27
CA ASP A 38 -3.85 13.54 -3.83
C ASP A 38 -3.67 14.93 -4.48
N LYS A 39 -4.64 15.81 -4.26
CA LYS A 39 -4.60 17.21 -4.76
C LYS A 39 -3.39 18.03 -4.27
N ASN A 40 -2.72 17.59 -3.20
CA ASN A 40 -1.58 18.25 -2.59
C ASN A 40 -0.24 17.63 -3.04
N GLY A 41 -0.26 16.67 -3.96
CA GLY A 41 0.95 15.99 -4.46
C GLY A 41 1.43 14.82 -3.58
N ASN A 42 0.65 14.40 -2.58
CA ASN A 42 1.02 13.29 -1.71
C ASN A 42 0.77 11.95 -2.41
N ASN A 43 1.78 11.07 -2.39
CA ASN A 43 1.71 9.75 -3.01
C ASN A 43 1.11 8.70 -2.06
N PHE A 44 0.06 8.04 -2.51
CA PHE A 44 -0.60 6.94 -1.83
C PHE A 44 -0.48 5.65 -2.62
N ALA A 45 -0.30 4.54 -1.92
CA ALA A 45 -0.31 3.21 -2.50
C ALA A 45 -1.22 2.27 -1.70
N LEU A 46 -2.23 1.71 -2.34
CA LEU A 46 -3.05 0.63 -1.79
C LEU A 46 -2.55 -0.70 -2.37
N ARG A 47 -2.12 -1.64 -1.53
CA ARG A 47 -1.55 -2.92 -1.94
C ARG A 47 -2.16 -4.08 -1.16
N ASN A 48 -2.38 -5.24 -1.80
CA ASN A 48 -2.87 -6.45 -1.13
C ASN A 48 -1.75 -7.29 -0.47
N LEU A 49 -0.50 -6.90 -0.69
CA LEU A 49 0.69 -7.59 -0.24
C LEU A 49 1.71 -6.58 0.30
N SER A 50 2.45 -6.93 1.36
CA SER A 50 3.51 -6.08 1.90
C SER A 50 4.76 -6.88 2.26
N SER A 51 5.93 -6.24 2.19
CA SER A 51 7.23 -6.88 2.43
C SER A 51 7.37 -7.43 3.85
N SER A 52 6.79 -6.76 4.84
CA SER A 52 6.76 -7.21 6.24
C SER A 52 5.99 -8.52 6.41
N LYS A 53 4.98 -8.76 5.56
CA LYS A 53 4.19 -9.99 5.57
C LYS A 53 4.79 -11.13 4.76
N VAL A 54 5.36 -10.83 3.58
CA VAL A 54 6.05 -11.85 2.76
C VAL A 54 7.15 -12.55 3.56
N ASN A 55 7.87 -11.82 4.42
CA ASN A 55 8.95 -12.38 5.23
C ASN A 55 8.48 -13.18 6.48
N ASN A 56 7.19 -13.10 6.85
CA ASN A 56 6.63 -13.66 8.09
C ASN A 56 5.40 -14.60 7.87
N GLY A 57 5.07 -14.98 6.64
CA GLY A 57 4.14 -16.09 6.35
C GLY A 57 2.64 -15.83 6.57
N THR A 58 2.21 -14.60 6.85
CA THR A 58 0.78 -14.30 7.11
C THR A 58 -0.03 -13.99 5.85
N THR A 59 -1.34 -14.27 5.89
CA THR A 59 -2.34 -14.05 4.82
C THR A 59 -2.37 -12.64 4.24
N GLU A 60 -2.70 -12.58 2.94
CA GLU A 60 -2.93 -11.37 2.15
C GLU A 60 -3.87 -10.41 2.87
N ARG A 61 -3.54 -9.12 2.83
CA ARG A 61 -4.34 -8.08 3.51
C ARG A 61 -4.12 -6.75 2.83
N TRP A 62 -5.21 -6.06 2.54
CA TRP A 62 -5.15 -4.73 1.95
C TRP A 62 -4.50 -3.74 2.92
N THR A 63 -3.53 -2.99 2.42
CA THR A 63 -2.77 -1.99 3.16
C THR A 63 -2.64 -0.71 2.35
N ILE A 64 -2.81 0.44 2.99
CA ILE A 64 -2.55 1.75 2.39
C ILE A 64 -1.29 2.33 3.01
N ASP A 65 -0.32 2.65 2.17
CA ASP A 65 0.83 3.47 2.53
C ASP A 65 0.40 4.93 2.52
N VAL A 66 0.42 5.56 3.70
CA VAL A 66 0.10 6.98 3.90
C VAL A 66 1.40 7.76 4.10
N PRO A 67 1.68 8.78 3.26
CA PRO A 67 2.90 9.57 3.34
C PRO A 67 2.95 10.41 4.62
N LYS A 68 4.16 10.72 5.07
CA LYS A 68 4.40 11.42 6.35
C LYS A 68 3.93 12.87 6.29
N GLU A 69 4.03 13.47 5.09
CA GLU A 69 3.63 14.83 4.76
C GLU A 69 2.12 15.00 4.94
N PHE A 70 1.34 14.00 4.51
CA PHE A 70 -0.11 13.98 4.71
C PHE A 70 -0.51 13.89 6.19
N LEU A 71 0.29 13.19 7.00
CA LEU A 71 0.02 12.97 8.41
C LEU A 71 0.62 14.05 9.32
N GLY A 72 1.46 14.97 8.80
CA GLY A 72 2.16 15.96 9.61
C GLY A 72 3.16 15.36 10.61
N ILE A 73 3.73 14.18 10.32
CA ILE A 73 4.63 13.46 11.24
C ILE A 73 5.97 13.13 10.59
N ARG A 74 6.94 12.65 11.40
CA ARG A 74 8.31 12.34 10.94
C ARG A 74 8.43 11.11 10.04
N LYS A 75 7.49 10.16 10.11
CA LYS A 75 7.52 8.89 9.35
C LYS A 75 6.12 8.55 8.85
N GLY A 76 6.01 7.99 7.64
CA GLY A 76 4.72 7.57 7.08
C GLY A 76 4.09 6.43 7.88
N LYS A 77 2.84 6.10 7.58
CA LYS A 77 2.09 5.03 8.26
C LYS A 77 1.48 4.05 7.27
N GLU A 78 1.56 2.77 7.58
CA GLU A 78 0.82 1.73 6.87
C GLU A 78 -0.51 1.48 7.61
N ILE A 79 -1.64 1.72 6.95
CA ILE A 79 -2.97 1.42 7.47
C ILE A 79 -3.42 0.07 6.93
N LYS A 80 -3.83 -0.85 7.81
CA LYS A 80 -4.20 -2.23 7.47
C LYS A 80 -5.72 -2.40 7.56
N PHE A 81 -6.34 -2.96 6.52
CA PHE A 81 -7.78 -3.23 6.47
C PHE A 81 -8.04 -4.70 6.76
N LYS A 82 -8.95 -5.01 7.69
CA LYS A 82 -9.37 -6.40 7.99
C LYS A 82 -10.38 -6.85 6.96
#